data_AF-A0ABD5S3Z7-F1
#
_entry.id   AF-A0ABD5S3Z7-F1
#
_cell.length_a   1.000
_cell.length_b   1.000
_cell.length_c   1.000
_cell.angle_alpha   90.00
_cell.angle_beta   90.00
_cell.angle_gamma   90.00
#
_symmetry.space_group_name_H-M   'P 1'
#
loop_
_entity.id
_entity.type
_entity.pdbx_description
1 polymer ?
#
loop_
_entity_poly.entity_id
_entity_poly.type
_entity_poly.pdbx_seq_one_letter_code
_entity_poly.pdbx_strand_id
1 'polypeptide(L)'
;MVSTDRRRFVKATGATLLVTSLAGCGAQDGGGNGTTASGATTSESTTTSDGTTMGNETTSMDTETTAGSETTAGNETEEGTTADGGDGANLRVVHASPDAPNVDVYVADAAALTDVPFAAASDYLPLSTGSHAIRITAAGDADTVVFDEEIEFSAADYTAVALGELEDGAENPFSVEVLEDDTSAPSGDTARVRLVHASPDAPAVDV
;
A
#
# COMPACT_ATOMS: atom_id res chain seq x y z
N MET A 1 -39.51 33.67 35.30
CA MET A 1 -38.98 32.85 36.41
C MET A 1 -39.99 31.76 36.75
N VAL A 2 -39.92 30.62 36.08
CA VAL A 2 -40.54 29.35 36.50
C VAL A 2 -39.55 28.26 36.10
N SER A 3 -38.92 27.68 37.12
CA SER A 3 -38.05 26.52 37.04
C SER A 3 -38.90 25.28 37.29
N THR A 4 -38.74 24.21 36.50
CA THR A 4 -38.96 22.83 36.96
C THR A 4 -38.14 21.87 36.10
N ASP A 5 -37.03 21.44 36.67
CA ASP A 5 -36.19 20.29 36.32
C ASP A 5 -36.97 18.98 36.55
N ARG A 6 -36.91 18.01 35.62
CA ARG A 6 -37.11 16.58 35.90
C ARG A 6 -36.23 15.71 35.00
N ARG A 7 -34.99 15.51 35.42
CA ARG A 7 -34.12 14.38 35.03
C ARG A 7 -34.87 13.05 35.11
N ARG A 8 -34.82 12.25 34.04
CA ARG A 8 -35.13 10.81 34.07
C ARG A 8 -33.91 10.01 33.63
N PHE A 9 -33.31 9.35 34.62
CA PHE A 9 -32.36 8.25 34.45
C PHE A 9 -33.08 7.04 33.85
N VAL A 10 -32.52 6.45 32.79
CA VAL A 10 -32.80 5.06 32.42
C VAL A 10 -31.47 4.33 32.34
N LYS A 11 -31.26 3.43 33.31
CA LYS A 11 -30.26 2.37 33.29
C LYS A 11 -30.69 1.34 32.24
N ALA A 12 -29.82 1.00 31.29
CA ALA A 12 -29.92 -0.22 30.51
C ALA A 12 -28.72 -1.11 30.87
N THR A 13 -29.04 -2.24 31.49
CA THR A 13 -28.16 -3.30 31.96
C THR A 13 -27.69 -4.14 30.77
N GLY A 14 -26.41 -4.50 30.73
CA GLY A 14 -25.80 -5.26 29.66
C GLY A 14 -26.13 -6.76 29.65
N ALA A 15 -25.60 -7.44 28.64
CA ALA A 15 -25.37 -8.88 28.63
C ALA A 15 -24.14 -9.19 27.77
N THR A 16 -23.03 -9.52 28.42
CA THR A 16 -21.83 -10.08 27.80
C THR A 16 -22.01 -11.59 27.70
N LEU A 17 -21.86 -12.15 26.50
CA LEU A 17 -21.93 -13.58 26.24
C LEU A 17 -20.56 -14.03 25.67
N LEU A 18 -19.73 -14.58 26.55
CA LEU A 18 -18.45 -15.21 26.20
C LEU A 18 -18.70 -16.72 26.04
N VAL A 19 -18.57 -17.22 24.80
CA VAL A 19 -18.56 -18.66 24.51
C VAL A 19 -17.12 -19.06 24.20
N THR A 20 -16.46 -19.69 25.16
CA THR A 20 -15.15 -20.32 24.98
C THR A 20 -15.36 -21.82 24.74
N SER A 21 -15.39 -22.24 23.48
CA SER A 21 -15.34 -23.66 23.12
C SER A 21 -13.88 -24.12 23.00
N LEU A 22 -13.45 -24.83 24.05
CA LEU A 22 -12.22 -25.59 24.15
C LEU A 22 -12.40 -26.92 23.36
N ALA A 23 -11.77 -27.05 22.19
CA ALA A 23 -11.71 -28.32 21.47
C ALA A 23 -10.26 -28.83 21.47
N GLY A 24 -10.06 -29.98 22.12
CA GLY A 24 -8.76 -30.54 22.43
C GLY A 24 -8.00 -31.10 21.22
N CYS A 25 -6.68 -31.01 21.30
CA CYS A 25 -5.76 -31.80 20.50
C CYS A 25 -5.71 -33.23 21.06
N GLY A 26 -6.17 -34.20 20.26
CA GLY A 26 -5.90 -35.62 20.49
C GLY A 26 -4.97 -36.13 19.39
N ALA A 27 -3.71 -36.39 19.75
CA ALA A 27 -2.78 -37.20 18.98
C ALA A 27 -2.80 -38.63 19.57
N GLN A 28 -2.88 -39.67 18.73
CA GLN A 28 -1.98 -40.85 18.73
C GLN A 28 -2.48 -41.95 17.76
N ASP A 29 -1.60 -42.27 16.81
CA ASP A 29 -1.34 -43.47 16.00
C ASP A 29 -2.35 -44.62 15.79
N GLY A 30 -2.41 -45.06 14.52
CA GLY A 30 -2.16 -46.48 14.23
C GLY A 30 -2.95 -47.15 13.08
N GLY A 31 -2.53 -46.93 11.83
CA GLY A 31 -2.37 -47.98 10.80
C GLY A 31 -3.58 -48.56 10.04
N GLY A 32 -3.49 -48.53 8.69
CA GLY A 32 -3.94 -49.67 7.86
C GLY A 32 -4.81 -49.44 6.62
N ASN A 33 -4.16 -49.05 5.52
CA ASN A 33 -4.34 -49.49 4.11
C ASN A 33 -5.71 -49.41 3.38
N GLY A 34 -5.75 -48.64 2.28
CA GLY A 34 -6.86 -48.65 1.30
C GLY A 34 -6.66 -47.73 0.10
N THR A 35 -5.97 -48.25 -0.93
CA THR A 35 -5.88 -47.88 -2.35
C THR A 35 -6.90 -46.90 -2.96
N THR A 36 -6.44 -45.81 -3.61
CA THR A 36 -6.87 -45.37 -4.98
C THR A 36 -5.92 -44.34 -5.63
N ALA A 37 -5.32 -44.78 -6.73
CA ALA A 37 -4.88 -44.15 -7.99
C ALA A 37 -4.69 -42.62 -8.22
N SER A 38 -3.70 -42.37 -9.10
CA SER A 38 -3.46 -41.23 -10.01
C SER A 38 -2.71 -40.03 -9.41
N GLY A 39 -1.55 -39.57 -9.88
CA GLY A 39 -0.85 -39.75 -11.15
C GLY A 39 -0.12 -38.42 -11.42
N ALA A 40 1.10 -38.27 -10.87
CA ALA A 40 1.93 -37.07 -11.03
C ALA A 40 2.96 -37.28 -12.14
N THR A 41 2.96 -36.39 -13.13
CA THR A 41 3.97 -36.33 -14.19
C THR A 41 5.04 -35.31 -13.80
N THR A 42 6.21 -35.82 -13.44
CA THR A 42 7.47 -35.06 -13.35
C THR A 42 8.24 -35.31 -14.64
N SER A 43 8.56 -34.24 -15.37
CA SER A 43 9.45 -34.30 -16.52
C SER A 43 10.84 -33.84 -16.10
N GLU A 44 11.78 -34.79 -16.03
CA GLU A 44 13.21 -34.53 -16.00
C GLU A 44 13.74 -34.45 -17.44
N SER A 45 14.68 -33.54 -17.71
CA SER A 45 15.41 -33.47 -18.98
C SER A 45 16.87 -33.09 -18.75
N THR A 46 17.76 -34.08 -18.98
CA THR A 46 18.99 -34.05 -19.83
C THR A 46 20.04 -32.95 -19.58
N THR A 47 21.38 -33.13 -19.60
CA THR A 47 22.28 -34.21 -20.06
C THR A 47 23.71 -33.85 -19.64
N THR A 48 24.54 -34.89 -19.48
CA THR A 48 26.01 -34.94 -19.34
C THR A 48 26.78 -34.36 -20.53
N SER A 49 27.98 -33.80 -20.30
CA SER A 49 29.23 -34.05 -21.08
C SER A 49 30.49 -33.37 -20.49
N ASP A 50 31.33 -34.20 -19.87
CA ASP A 50 32.81 -34.33 -19.83
C ASP A 50 33.78 -33.26 -20.41
N GLY A 51 34.97 -33.09 -19.78
CA GLY A 51 36.19 -32.61 -20.46
C GLY A 51 37.28 -31.90 -19.62
N THR A 52 38.36 -32.61 -19.31
CA THR A 52 39.50 -32.36 -18.37
C THR A 52 40.67 -31.49 -18.90
N THR A 53 41.44 -30.83 -18.00
CA THR A 53 42.94 -30.89 -17.82
C THR A 53 43.70 -29.55 -17.64
N MET A 54 44.74 -29.64 -16.79
CA MET A 54 45.57 -28.65 -16.08
C MET A 54 46.73 -27.97 -16.84
N GLY A 55 47.26 -26.91 -16.21
CA GLY A 55 48.68 -26.45 -16.24
C GLY A 55 48.89 -25.07 -16.90
N ASN A 56 49.84 -24.21 -16.54
CA ASN A 56 50.86 -24.09 -15.49
C ASN A 56 51.52 -22.69 -15.66
N GLU A 57 52.07 -22.13 -14.57
CA GLU A 57 53.12 -21.06 -14.43
C GLU A 57 52.85 -19.57 -14.74
N THR A 58 52.93 -18.79 -13.64
CA THR A 58 53.90 -17.70 -13.36
C THR A 58 54.27 -16.72 -14.48
N THR A 59 53.95 -15.43 -14.31
CA THR A 59 54.98 -14.37 -14.28
C THR A 59 54.44 -13.08 -13.66
N SER A 60 55.21 -12.53 -12.74
CA SER A 60 55.12 -11.15 -12.28
C SER A 60 55.47 -10.19 -13.42
N MET A 61 54.92 -8.97 -13.43
CA MET A 61 55.70 -7.72 -13.49
C MET A 61 54.79 -6.49 -13.53
N ASP A 62 55.17 -5.57 -12.65
CA ASP A 62 54.87 -4.15 -12.52
C ASP A 62 54.64 -3.39 -13.85
N THR A 63 53.84 -2.32 -13.80
CA THR A 63 54.22 -0.95 -14.19
C THR A 63 53.00 -0.09 -14.49
N GLU A 64 52.83 0.96 -13.67
CA GLU A 64 52.03 2.14 -13.97
C GLU A 64 52.52 2.79 -15.27
N THR A 65 51.61 3.18 -16.17
CA THR A 65 51.78 4.40 -16.98
C THR A 65 50.42 4.88 -17.51
N THR A 66 50.14 6.13 -17.15
CA THR A 66 49.18 7.11 -17.63
C THR A 66 48.88 7.08 -19.15
N ALA A 67 47.60 7.22 -19.52
CA ALA A 67 47.04 8.27 -20.41
C ALA A 67 45.85 7.80 -21.27
N GLY A 68 44.86 8.69 -21.41
CA GLY A 68 43.91 8.76 -22.55
C GLY A 68 42.64 7.94 -22.33
N SER A 69 41.54 8.50 -21.85
CA SER A 69 40.59 9.38 -22.56
C SER A 69 39.97 8.72 -23.80
N GLU A 70 38.68 8.37 -23.65
CA GLU A 70 37.62 8.28 -24.68
C GLU A 70 37.77 7.11 -25.67
N THR A 71 36.81 6.21 -25.91
CA THR A 71 35.35 6.25 -25.92
C THR A 71 34.89 4.78 -25.97
N THR A 72 33.74 4.39 -25.41
CA THR A 72 32.78 3.43 -26.03
C THR A 72 31.58 3.16 -25.12
N ALA A 73 30.44 3.56 -25.67
CA ALA A 73 29.06 3.11 -25.48
C ALA A 73 28.74 1.97 -24.49
N GLY A 74 27.69 2.22 -23.72
CA GLY A 74 26.50 1.38 -23.73
C GLY A 74 26.45 0.29 -22.66
N ASN A 75 25.76 0.59 -21.56
CA ASN A 75 24.70 -0.28 -21.05
C ASN A 75 23.83 0.55 -20.10
N GLU A 76 22.66 0.94 -20.59
CA GLU A 76 21.65 1.65 -19.80
C GLU A 76 21.10 0.61 -18.82
N THR A 77 21.59 0.67 -17.59
CA THR A 77 21.07 -0.13 -16.51
C THR A 77 19.89 0.63 -15.98
N GLU A 78 18.69 0.20 -16.38
CA GLU A 78 17.43 0.47 -15.71
C GLU A 78 17.60 0.06 -14.24
N GLU A 79 18.02 1.00 -13.40
CA GLU A 79 17.95 0.83 -11.95
C GLU A 79 16.48 0.94 -11.54
N GLY A 80 15.81 -0.21 -11.58
CA GLY A 80 14.69 -0.45 -10.69
C GLY A 80 15.21 -0.40 -9.26
N THR A 81 15.10 0.76 -8.62
CA THR A 81 15.37 0.95 -7.20
C THR A 81 14.41 0.07 -6.41
N THR A 82 14.87 -1.11 -6.00
CA THR A 82 14.31 -1.80 -4.84
C THR A 82 14.61 -0.95 -3.62
N ALA A 83 13.62 -0.21 -3.14
CA ALA A 83 13.70 0.57 -1.92
C ALA A 83 14.05 -0.37 -0.74
N ASP A 84 15.26 -0.21 -0.22
CA ASP A 84 15.68 -0.75 1.07
C ASP A 84 14.93 0.00 2.19
N GLY A 85 14.41 -0.75 3.16
CA GLY A 85 13.37 -0.30 4.09
C GLY A 85 13.85 0.65 5.19
N GLY A 86 14.31 1.85 4.81
CA GLY A 86 14.72 2.90 5.75
C GLY A 86 14.49 4.34 5.30
N ASP A 87 14.37 4.61 3.99
CA ASP A 87 14.32 5.98 3.44
C ASP A 87 13.15 6.22 2.47
N GLY A 88 12.08 5.42 2.60
CA GLY A 88 10.90 5.46 1.74
C GLY A 88 9.71 6.21 2.35
N ALA A 89 8.87 6.77 1.49
CA ALA A 89 7.52 7.18 1.85
C ALA A 89 6.55 6.03 1.56
N ASN A 90 5.39 6.03 2.20
CA ASN A 90 4.29 5.14 1.80
C ASN A 90 3.01 5.96 1.62
N LEU A 91 2.21 5.63 0.61
CA LEU A 91 0.95 6.31 0.32
C LEU A 91 -0.20 5.32 0.33
N ARG A 92 -1.24 5.62 1.09
CA ARG A 92 -2.56 4.99 1.02
C ARG A 92 -3.55 5.96 0.39
N VAL A 93 -4.43 5.47 -0.47
CA VAL A 93 -5.50 6.28 -1.04
C VAL A 93 -6.84 5.84 -0.48
N VAL A 94 -7.66 6.82 -0.09
CA VAL A 94 -9.06 6.63 0.31
C VAL A 94 -9.95 7.41 -0.62
N HIS A 95 -10.89 6.73 -1.27
CA HIS A 95 -11.89 7.40 -2.09
C HIS A 95 -13.12 7.73 -1.25
N ALA A 96 -13.30 9.00 -0.90
CA ALA A 96 -14.42 9.47 -0.08
C ALA A 96 -15.32 10.53 -0.75
N SER A 97 -15.08 10.85 -2.03
CA SER A 97 -16.01 11.66 -2.85
C SER A 97 -17.26 10.84 -3.23
N PRO A 98 -18.48 11.26 -2.85
CA PRO A 98 -19.68 10.42 -2.98
C PRO A 98 -20.33 10.40 -4.37
N ASP A 99 -20.09 11.41 -5.20
CA ASP A 99 -20.65 11.57 -6.55
C ASP A 99 -19.62 11.27 -7.66
N ALA A 100 -18.34 11.17 -7.32
CA ALA A 100 -17.32 10.75 -8.25
C ALA A 100 -17.48 9.27 -8.64
N PRO A 101 -17.28 8.92 -9.93
CA PRO A 101 -17.19 7.53 -10.35
C PRO A 101 -15.95 6.87 -9.74
N ASN A 102 -15.77 5.57 -9.98
CA ASN A 102 -14.49 4.93 -9.68
C ASN A 102 -13.33 5.73 -10.30
N VAL A 103 -12.19 5.77 -9.61
CA VAL A 103 -11.04 6.57 -10.02
C VAL A 103 -9.81 5.72 -10.32
N ASP A 104 -8.98 6.22 -11.22
CA ASP A 104 -7.60 5.78 -11.42
C ASP A 104 -6.65 6.80 -10.78
N VAL A 105 -5.61 6.32 -10.09
CA VAL A 105 -4.61 7.16 -9.43
C VAL A 105 -3.26 6.93 -10.10
N TYR A 106 -2.63 8.02 -10.50
CA TYR A 106 -1.34 8.05 -11.15
C TYR A 106 -0.33 8.76 -10.25
N VAL A 107 0.87 8.21 -10.19
CA VAL A 107 2.03 8.78 -9.50
C VAL A 107 3.16 8.87 -10.50
N ALA A 108 3.67 10.09 -10.73
CA ALA A 108 4.68 10.36 -11.76
C ALA A 108 4.31 9.73 -13.13
N ASP A 109 3.05 9.94 -13.55
CA ASP A 109 2.43 9.43 -14.78
C ASP A 109 2.24 7.90 -14.89
N ALA A 110 2.68 7.13 -13.91
CA ALA A 110 2.42 5.69 -13.84
C ALA A 110 1.14 5.41 -13.04
N ALA A 111 0.28 4.52 -13.56
CA ALA A 111 -0.91 4.08 -12.83
C ALA A 111 -0.50 3.28 -11.58
N ALA A 112 -0.81 3.82 -10.41
CA ALA A 112 -0.54 3.21 -9.11
C ALA A 112 -1.74 2.42 -8.58
N LEU A 113 -2.95 2.93 -8.81
CA LEU A 113 -4.22 2.26 -8.50
C LEU A 113 -5.18 2.45 -9.67
N THR A 114 -5.99 1.44 -9.94
CA THR A 114 -6.99 1.47 -11.01
C THR A 114 -8.34 1.00 -10.50
N ASP A 115 -9.42 1.59 -11.03
CA ASP A 115 -10.80 1.22 -10.72
C ASP A 115 -11.10 1.23 -9.21
N VAL A 116 -10.61 2.24 -8.49
CA VAL A 116 -10.83 2.40 -7.04
C VAL A 116 -12.27 2.85 -6.82
N PRO A 117 -13.14 2.06 -6.15
CA PRO A 117 -14.52 2.45 -5.95
C PRO A 117 -14.69 3.38 -4.74
N PHE A 118 -15.82 4.08 -4.68
CA PHE A 118 -16.21 4.86 -3.51
C PHE A 118 -16.14 4.04 -2.21
N ALA A 119 -15.69 4.69 -1.14
CA ALA A 119 -15.45 4.15 0.20
C ALA A 119 -14.34 3.08 0.28
N ALA A 120 -13.59 2.82 -0.80
CA ALA A 120 -12.41 1.98 -0.75
C ALA A 120 -11.23 2.72 -0.10
N ALA A 121 -10.41 1.95 0.61
CA ALA A 121 -9.08 2.32 1.04
C ALA A 121 -8.10 1.30 0.47
N SER A 122 -7.02 1.76 -0.15
CA SER A 122 -5.95 0.88 -0.62
C SER A 122 -5.11 0.36 0.54
N ASP A 123 -4.25 -0.61 0.26
CA ASP A 123 -3.06 -0.83 1.06
C ASP A 123 -2.07 0.35 0.90
N TYR A 124 -1.07 0.42 1.77
CA TYR A 124 0.04 1.36 1.60
C TYR A 124 0.91 0.94 0.41
N LEU A 125 1.10 1.85 -0.53
CA LEU A 125 1.99 1.71 -1.67
C LEU A 125 3.33 2.35 -1.35
N PRO A 126 4.46 1.65 -1.58
CA PRO A 126 5.78 2.23 -1.39
C PRO A 126 6.04 3.33 -2.43
N LEU A 127 6.64 4.43 -1.97
CA LEU A 127 6.99 5.59 -2.78
C LEU A 127 8.39 6.09 -2.38
N SER A 128 9.14 6.64 -3.32
CA SER A 128 10.37 7.35 -2.96
C SER A 128 10.02 8.68 -2.29
N THR A 129 10.93 9.19 -1.46
CA THR A 129 10.81 10.56 -0.96
C THR A 129 11.01 11.59 -2.07
N GLY A 130 10.55 12.82 -1.84
CA GLY A 130 10.60 13.93 -2.79
C GLY A 130 9.24 14.30 -3.39
N SER A 131 9.28 15.19 -4.38
CA SER A 131 8.10 15.67 -5.10
C SER A 131 7.61 14.64 -6.12
N HIS A 132 6.32 14.36 -6.09
CA HIS A 132 5.64 13.50 -7.06
C HIS A 132 4.41 14.19 -7.64
N ALA A 133 4.24 14.11 -8.95
CA ALA A 133 2.98 14.48 -9.59
C ALA A 133 1.92 13.43 -9.29
N ILE A 134 0.88 13.81 -8.56
CA ILE A 134 -0.26 12.98 -8.22
C ILE A 134 -1.43 13.41 -9.08
N ARG A 135 -1.90 12.49 -9.93
CA ARG A 135 -3.02 12.73 -10.84
C ARG A 135 -4.12 11.71 -10.61
N ILE A 136 -5.37 12.16 -10.55
CA ILE A 136 -6.55 11.32 -10.38
C ILE A 136 -7.46 11.55 -11.58
N THR A 137 -7.94 10.46 -12.18
CA THR A 137 -8.88 10.51 -13.31
C THR A 137 -10.08 9.62 -13.05
N ALA A 138 -11.15 9.81 -13.81
CA ALA A 138 -12.21 8.80 -13.88
C ALA A 138 -11.64 7.47 -14.38
N ALA A 139 -12.11 6.36 -13.81
CA ALA A 139 -11.63 5.03 -14.15
C ALA A 139 -11.91 4.70 -15.61
N GLY A 140 -10.88 4.29 -16.34
CA GLY A 140 -10.97 3.97 -17.76
C GLY A 140 -11.14 5.17 -18.69
N ASP A 141 -11.05 6.40 -18.17
CA ASP A 141 -11.05 7.64 -18.96
C ASP A 141 -9.97 8.61 -18.43
N ALA A 142 -8.76 8.48 -18.99
CA ALA A 142 -7.60 9.28 -18.60
C ALA A 142 -7.70 10.76 -19.00
N ASP A 143 -8.63 11.13 -19.89
CA ASP A 143 -8.85 12.52 -20.30
C ASP A 143 -9.70 13.29 -19.27
N THR A 144 -10.48 12.57 -18.46
CA THR A 144 -11.28 13.14 -17.36
C THR A 144 -10.44 13.25 -16.10
N VAL A 145 -9.59 14.27 -16.04
CA VAL A 145 -8.73 14.60 -14.89
C VAL A 145 -9.52 15.39 -13.85
N VAL A 146 -9.52 14.89 -12.61
CA VAL A 146 -10.23 15.53 -11.48
C VAL A 146 -9.29 16.12 -10.43
N PHE A 147 -8.03 15.70 -10.43
CA PHE A 147 -6.97 16.24 -9.59
C PHE A 147 -5.62 16.03 -10.28
N ASP A 148 -4.74 17.04 -10.23
CA ASP A 148 -3.39 16.99 -10.81
C ASP A 148 -2.51 18.03 -10.10
N GLU A 149 -1.73 17.57 -9.12
CA GLU A 149 -0.86 18.44 -8.31
C GLU A 149 0.48 17.75 -7.99
N GLU A 150 1.52 18.56 -7.78
CA GLU A 150 2.81 18.11 -7.27
C GLU A 150 2.81 18.12 -5.74
N ILE A 151 3.06 16.96 -5.13
CA ILE A 151 3.05 16.77 -3.66
C ILE A 151 4.43 16.30 -3.20
N GLU A 152 4.98 16.95 -2.18
CA GLU A 152 6.25 16.58 -1.56
C GLU A 152 6.03 15.54 -0.44
N PHE A 153 6.71 14.40 -0.54
CA PHE A 153 6.65 13.32 0.45
C PHE A 153 8.00 13.17 1.17
N SER A 154 7.96 13.14 2.50
CA SER A 154 9.11 12.80 3.34
C SER A 154 9.09 11.31 3.72
N ALA A 155 10.09 10.81 4.44
CA ALA A 155 10.13 9.41 4.87
C ALA A 155 9.10 9.17 5.99
N ALA A 156 7.85 8.94 5.59
CA ALA A 156 6.70 8.70 6.47
C ALA A 156 5.58 7.95 5.73
N ASP A 157 4.59 7.50 6.49
CA ASP A 157 3.34 6.94 5.96
C ASP A 157 2.33 8.09 5.74
N TYR A 158 1.59 8.04 4.63
CA TYR A 158 0.59 9.05 4.28
C TYR A 158 -0.72 8.40 3.85
N THR A 159 -1.83 9.05 4.16
CA THR A 159 -3.15 8.77 3.59
C THR A 159 -3.64 9.97 2.79
N ALA A 160 -3.79 9.81 1.49
CA ALA A 160 -4.49 10.76 0.62
C ALA A 160 -5.99 10.40 0.60
N VAL A 161 -6.84 11.35 0.99
CA VAL A 161 -8.29 11.20 1.00
C VAL A 161 -8.88 12.06 -0.10
N ALA A 162 -9.52 11.45 -1.10
CA ALA A 162 -10.30 12.17 -2.10
C ALA A 162 -11.65 12.56 -1.49
N LEU A 163 -11.92 13.86 -1.41
CA LEU A 163 -13.05 14.49 -0.72
C LEU A 163 -13.88 15.33 -1.70
N GLY A 164 -15.06 15.76 -1.26
CA GLY A 164 -15.88 16.71 -2.01
C GLY A 164 -16.59 16.08 -3.20
N GLU A 165 -17.13 16.93 -4.07
CA GLU A 165 -18.01 16.56 -5.17
C GLU A 165 -17.50 17.05 -6.53
N LEU A 166 -17.83 16.32 -7.60
CA LEU A 166 -17.49 16.68 -8.98
C LEU A 166 -18.58 17.52 -9.67
N GLU A 167 -19.77 17.66 -9.08
CA GLU A 167 -20.83 18.48 -9.65
C GLU A 167 -20.38 19.95 -9.86
N ASP A 168 -20.69 20.49 -11.03
CA ASP A 168 -20.41 21.88 -11.37
C ASP A 168 -21.10 22.84 -10.38
N GLY A 169 -20.30 23.59 -9.62
CA GLY A 169 -20.81 24.53 -8.62
C GLY A 169 -21.18 23.88 -7.29
N ALA A 170 -20.70 22.67 -7.01
CA ALA A 170 -20.77 22.07 -5.68
C ALA A 170 -20.20 23.01 -4.61
N GLU A 171 -20.85 23.04 -3.44
CA GLU A 171 -20.40 23.85 -2.30
C GLU A 171 -19.01 23.37 -1.80
N ASN A 172 -18.74 22.07 -1.95
CA ASN A 172 -17.47 21.44 -1.58
C ASN A 172 -16.90 20.72 -2.81
N PRO A 173 -16.12 21.41 -3.66
CA PRO A 173 -15.56 20.80 -4.86
C PRO A 173 -14.56 19.69 -4.53
N PHE A 174 -14.37 18.79 -5.48
CA PHE A 174 -13.42 17.70 -5.37
C PHE A 174 -12.03 18.20 -5.01
N SER A 175 -11.43 17.56 -4.01
CA SER A 175 -10.08 17.86 -3.53
C SER A 175 -9.44 16.64 -2.90
N VAL A 176 -8.13 16.67 -2.73
CA VAL A 176 -7.38 15.61 -2.03
C VAL A 176 -6.74 16.20 -0.80
N GLU A 177 -7.02 15.60 0.36
CA GLU A 177 -6.34 15.92 1.61
C GLU A 177 -5.30 14.85 1.93
N VAL A 178 -4.03 15.26 2.07
CA VAL A 178 -2.93 14.35 2.40
C VAL A 178 -2.59 14.45 3.88
N LEU A 179 -2.69 13.32 4.58
CA LEU A 179 -2.50 13.22 6.02
C LEU A 179 -1.31 12.31 6.32
N GLU A 180 -0.30 12.82 7.03
CA GLU A 180 0.80 11.99 7.55
C GLU A 180 0.29 11.08 8.67
N ASP A 181 0.51 9.77 8.58
CA ASP A 181 0.04 8.76 9.52
C ASP A 181 1.06 8.46 10.63
N ASP A 182 0.61 8.51 11.88
CA ASP A 182 1.38 8.00 13.03
C ASP A 182 1.09 6.51 13.20
N THR A 183 1.92 5.68 12.56
CA THR A 183 1.85 4.22 12.63
C THR A 183 2.66 3.64 13.80
N SER A 184 3.21 4.49 14.66
CA SER A 184 3.98 4.04 15.82
C SER A 184 3.10 3.27 16.80
N ALA A 185 3.63 2.17 17.33
CA ALA A 185 2.91 1.35 18.29
C ALA A 185 2.45 2.22 19.49
N PRO A 186 1.15 2.18 19.86
CA PRO A 186 0.70 2.85 21.07
C PRO A 186 1.30 2.18 22.31
N SER A 187 1.58 2.97 23.35
CA SER A 187 2.16 2.44 24.59
C SER A 187 1.10 1.80 25.48
N GLY A 188 1.43 0.67 26.11
CA GLY A 188 0.57 0.05 27.12
C GLY A 188 -0.79 -0.37 26.57
N ASP A 189 -1.86 -0.02 27.28
CA ASP A 189 -3.26 -0.35 26.94
C ASP A 189 -3.97 0.83 26.26
N THR A 190 -3.27 1.53 25.36
CA THR A 190 -3.82 2.68 24.62
C THR A 190 -4.01 2.34 23.14
N ALA A 191 -4.88 3.09 22.48
CA ALA A 191 -5.07 3.04 21.03
C ALA A 191 -4.86 4.44 20.45
N ARG A 192 -4.46 4.50 19.17
CA ARG A 192 -4.46 5.74 18.37
C ARG A 192 -5.66 5.69 17.43
N VAL A 193 -6.39 6.80 17.37
CA VAL A 193 -7.54 6.94 16.48
C VAL A 193 -7.42 8.28 15.78
N ARG A 194 -7.66 8.27 14.46
CA ARG A 194 -7.83 9.46 13.62
C ARG A 194 -9.23 9.42 13.02
N LEU A 195 -9.90 10.56 13.03
CA LEU A 195 -11.21 10.72 12.42
C LEU A 195 -11.11 11.78 11.34
N VAL A 196 -11.66 11.47 10.17
CA VAL A 196 -11.82 12.41 9.05
C VAL A 196 -13.32 12.49 8.76
N HIS A 197 -13.87 13.70 8.78
CA HIS A 197 -15.27 13.93 8.41
C HIS A 197 -15.36 14.28 6.93
N ALA A 198 -15.55 13.25 6.10
CA ALA A 198 -15.48 13.37 4.65
C ALA A 198 -16.83 13.67 3.96
N SER A 199 -17.85 14.06 4.71
CA SER A 199 -19.18 14.31 4.13
C SER A 199 -19.30 15.76 3.67
N PRO A 200 -19.46 16.04 2.37
CA PRO A 200 -19.54 17.41 1.85
C PRO A 200 -20.79 18.15 2.39
N ASP A 201 -21.93 17.45 2.50
CA ASP A 201 -23.21 18.09 2.86
C ASP A 201 -23.59 17.97 4.35
N ALA A 202 -22.71 17.41 5.18
CA ALA A 202 -23.04 17.23 6.58
C ALA A 202 -22.71 18.48 7.41
N PRO A 203 -23.54 18.80 8.43
CA PRO A 203 -23.19 19.84 9.39
C PRO A 203 -22.02 19.39 10.28
N ALA A 204 -21.44 20.34 11.03
CA ALA A 204 -20.37 20.06 11.98
C ALA A 204 -20.72 18.90 12.94
N VAL A 205 -19.74 18.02 13.15
CA VAL A 205 -19.85 16.83 14.00
C VAL A 205 -19.10 17.03 15.32
N ASP A 206 -19.66 16.47 16.41
CA ASP A 206 -18.99 16.35 17.70
C ASP A 206 -18.31 14.96 17.79
N VAL A 207 -17.01 14.93 18.06
CA VAL A 207 -16.16 13.72 18.09
C VAL A 207 -15.49 13.49 19.44
#